data_AF-A0AAV7XRL4-F1
#
_entry.id   AF-A0AAV7XRL4-F1
#
_cell.length_a   1.000
_cell.length_b   1.000
_cell.length_c   1.000
_cell.angle_alpha   90.00
_cell.angle_beta   90.00
_cell.angle_gamma   90.00
#
_symmetry.space_group_name_H-M   'P 1'
#
loop_
_entity.id
_entity.type
_entity.pdbx_description
1 polymer ?
#
loop_
_entity_poly.entity_id
_entity_poly.type
_entity_poly.pdbx_seq_one_letter_code
_entity_poly.pdbx_strand_id
1 'polypeptide(L)'
;MDNGNIELVGAPCGTHGPYTFYKAFKYNKNGKQNILALNEFVFIKLWSDSDLVSIGELQQLWVDKNSEQTLASLRLYILPENTPEGRTDIHGEVSTRPGRLRPSLRLSFVCRCLDSSRV
;
A
#
# COMPACT_ATOMS: atom_id res chain seq x y z
N MET A 1 -3.58 -18.58 -11.27
CA MET A 1 -3.07 -17.43 -12.06
C MET A 1 -4.22 -16.47 -12.26
N ASP A 2 -4.63 -15.93 -11.13
CA ASP A 2 -5.63 -14.90 -10.96
C ASP A 2 -4.90 -13.60 -11.28
N ASN A 3 -4.98 -13.18 -12.55
CA ASN A 3 -4.63 -11.82 -12.94
C ASN A 3 -5.64 -10.90 -12.25
N GLY A 4 -5.37 -10.58 -10.99
CA GLY A 4 -6.30 -9.84 -10.16
C GLY A 4 -6.49 -8.46 -10.76
N ASN A 5 -7.71 -8.28 -11.29
CA ASN A 5 -8.12 -7.08 -11.98
C ASN A 5 -8.23 -5.94 -10.96
N ILE A 6 -7.58 -4.82 -11.28
CA ILE A 6 -7.62 -3.59 -10.51
C ILE A 6 -8.48 -2.60 -11.27
N GLU A 7 -9.56 -2.14 -10.63
CA GLU A 7 -10.49 -1.19 -11.24
C GLU A 7 -10.47 0.14 -10.49
N LEU A 8 -10.23 1.25 -11.19
CA LEU A 8 -10.27 2.57 -10.60
C LEU A 8 -11.71 2.95 -10.21
N VAL A 9 -11.89 3.54 -9.03
CA VAL A 9 -13.21 3.89 -8.50
C VAL A 9 -13.43 5.40 -8.55
N GLY A 10 -14.55 5.77 -9.18
CA GLY A 10 -15.01 7.16 -9.26
C GLY A 10 -14.36 7.95 -10.38
N ALA A 11 -14.74 9.23 -10.47
CA ALA A 11 -14.20 10.15 -11.46
C ALA A 11 -12.75 10.56 -11.10
N PRO A 12 -11.91 10.91 -12.09
CA PRO A 12 -10.62 11.53 -11.85
C PRO A 12 -10.73 12.73 -10.93
N CYS A 13 -9.83 12.84 -9.95
CA CYS A 13 -9.82 13.96 -9.01
C CYS A 13 -8.85 15.08 -9.40
N GLY A 14 -8.04 14.87 -10.44
CA GLY A 14 -7.12 15.87 -10.97
C GLY A 14 -6.23 15.30 -12.06
N THR A 15 -5.56 16.19 -12.79
CA THR A 15 -4.60 15.83 -13.83
C THR A 15 -3.37 16.72 -13.74
N HIS A 16 -2.20 16.17 -13.98
CA HIS A 16 -0.95 16.91 -14.07
C HIS A 16 -0.10 16.35 -15.21
N GLY A 17 -0.02 17.09 -16.32
CA GLY A 17 0.63 16.59 -17.54
C GLY A 17 0.00 15.27 -18.03
N PRO A 18 0.80 14.21 -18.25
CA PRO A 18 0.28 12.91 -18.68
C PRO A 18 -0.37 12.10 -17.54
N TYR A 19 -0.36 12.59 -16.30
CA TYR A 19 -0.84 11.84 -15.14
C TYR A 19 -2.29 12.21 -14.78
N THR A 20 -3.13 11.20 -14.56
CA THR A 20 -4.52 11.34 -14.11
C THR A 20 -4.69 10.71 -12.74
N PHE A 21 -5.13 11.46 -11.75
CA PHE A 21 -5.20 11.03 -10.35
C PHE A 21 -6.59 10.53 -9.97
N TYR A 22 -6.60 9.52 -9.10
CA TYR A 22 -7.82 8.89 -8.57
C TYR A 22 -7.75 8.78 -7.06
N LYS A 23 -8.91 8.58 -6.43
CA LYS A 23 -9.04 8.52 -4.97
C LYS A 23 -9.10 7.10 -4.40
N ALA A 24 -9.42 6.11 -5.22
CA ALA A 24 -9.55 4.73 -4.78
C ALA A 24 -9.48 3.75 -5.95
N PHE A 25 -9.16 2.49 -5.66
CA PHE A 25 -9.27 1.37 -6.59
C PHE A 25 -9.92 0.17 -5.91
N LYS A 26 -10.52 -0.71 -6.71
CA LYS A 26 -10.99 -2.04 -6.34
C LYS A 26 -9.94 -3.06 -6.67
N TYR A 27 -9.84 -4.07 -5.81
CA TYR A 27 -8.99 -5.24 -6.02
C TYR A 27 -9.72 -6.49 -5.53
N ASN A 28 -9.33 -7.66 -6.05
CA ASN A 28 -9.87 -8.93 -5.60
C ASN A 28 -8.86 -9.61 -4.68
N LYS A 29 -9.29 -9.94 -3.45
CA LYS A 29 -8.51 -10.72 -2.51
C LYS A 29 -9.34 -11.90 -2.03
N ASN A 30 -8.87 -13.12 -2.28
CA ASN A 30 -9.54 -14.36 -1.90
C ASN A 30 -11.00 -14.45 -2.38
N GLY A 31 -11.28 -14.01 -3.61
CA GLY A 31 -12.62 -14.00 -4.19
C GLY A 31 -13.52 -12.86 -3.69
N LYS A 32 -13.04 -12.03 -2.77
CA LYS A 32 -13.78 -10.87 -2.25
C LYS A 32 -13.27 -9.59 -2.91
N GLN A 33 -14.21 -8.80 -3.45
CA GLN A 33 -13.90 -7.44 -3.89
C GLN A 33 -13.70 -6.54 -2.68
N ASN A 34 -12.58 -5.83 -2.66
CA ASN A 34 -12.25 -4.83 -1.66
C ASN A 34 -11.94 -3.51 -2.36
N ILE A 35 -12.12 -2.40 -1.64
CA ILE A 35 -11.78 -1.06 -2.11
C ILE A 35 -10.67 -0.54 -1.21
N LEU A 36 -9.66 0.09 -1.80
CA LEU A 36 -8.63 0.84 -1.07
C LEU A 36 -8.66 2.30 -1.53
N ALA A 37 -8.96 3.21 -0.61
CA ALA A 37 -8.97 4.65 -0.84
C ALA A 37 -7.69 5.33 -0.33
N LEU A 38 -7.46 6.58 -0.77
CA LEU A 38 -6.34 7.39 -0.30
C LEU A 38 -6.38 7.53 1.22
N ASN A 39 -5.21 7.39 1.84
CA ASN A 39 -4.96 7.42 3.29
C ASN A 39 -5.62 6.26 4.06
N GLU A 40 -6.11 5.23 3.37
CA GLU A 40 -6.48 3.96 4.02
C GLU A 40 -5.28 3.02 4.10
N PHE A 41 -5.35 2.11 5.07
CA PHE A 41 -4.32 1.14 5.39
C PHE A 41 -4.73 -0.26 4.93
N VAL A 42 -3.77 -0.99 4.38
CA VAL A 42 -3.95 -2.37 3.93
C VAL A 42 -2.76 -3.23 4.35
N PHE A 43 -3.00 -4.50 4.62
CA PHE A 43 -1.91 -5.47 4.78
C PHE A 43 -1.39 -5.86 3.40
N ILE A 44 -0.09 -5.71 3.19
CA ILE A 44 0.59 -5.96 1.91
C ILE A 44 1.73 -6.96 2.11
N LYS A 45 1.90 -7.88 1.15
CA LYS A 45 3.10 -8.70 1.05
C LYS A 45 4.06 -8.06 0.05
N LEU A 46 5.26 -7.74 0.49
CA LEU A 46 6.30 -7.14 -0.37
C LEU A 46 6.81 -8.15 -1.41
N TRP A 47 6.98 -9.40 -0.99
CA TRP A 47 7.46 -10.52 -1.81
C TRP A 47 6.49 -11.68 -1.69
N SER A 48 6.08 -12.25 -2.82
CA SER A 48 5.12 -13.37 -2.88
C SER A 48 5.61 -14.60 -2.13
N ASP A 49 6.93 -14.82 -2.14
CA ASP A 49 7.59 -15.96 -1.51
C ASP A 49 7.95 -15.71 -0.04
N SER A 50 7.51 -14.57 0.53
CA SER A 50 7.81 -14.19 1.91
C SER A 50 6.56 -14.18 2.77
N ASP A 51 6.71 -14.62 4.01
CA ASP A 51 5.70 -14.48 5.07
C ASP A 51 5.71 -13.09 5.71
N LEU A 52 6.60 -12.20 5.25
CA LEU A 52 6.67 -10.82 5.71
C LEU A 52 5.45 -10.02 5.24
N VAL A 53 4.57 -9.74 6.19
CA VAL A 53 3.41 -8.86 6.01
C VAL A 53 3.75 -7.47 6.56
N SER A 54 3.54 -6.45 5.74
CA SER A 54 3.67 -5.05 6.13
C SER A 54 2.32 -4.34 6.06
N ILE A 55 2.21 -3.19 6.72
CA ILE A 55 1.04 -2.32 6.55
C ILE A 55 1.41 -1.25 5.52
N GLY A 56 0.62 -1.13 4.46
CA GLY A 56 0.74 -0.08 3.45
C GLY A 56 -0.37 0.95 3.60
N GLU A 57 -0.03 2.23 3.59
CA GLU A 57 -0.97 3.35 3.51
C GLU A 57 -0.95 3.92 2.08
N LEU A 58 -2.10 3.97 1.41
CA LEU A 58 -2.19 4.50 0.05
C LEU A 58 -2.00 6.02 0.07
N GLN A 59 -0.89 6.52 -0.47
CA GLN A 59 -0.61 7.97 -0.49
C GLN A 59 -1.10 8.61 -1.78
N GLN A 60 -0.92 7.95 -2.91
CA GLN A 60 -1.26 8.48 -4.23
C GLN A 60 -1.64 7.34 -5.18
N LEU A 61 -2.55 7.62 -6.10
CA LEU A 61 -3.01 6.70 -7.15
C LEU A 61 -3.19 7.49 -8.45
N TRP A 62 -2.55 7.04 -9.52
CA TRP A 62 -2.62 7.71 -10.81
C TRP A 62 -2.45 6.76 -12.00
N VAL A 63 -2.94 7.21 -13.14
CA VAL A 63 -2.69 6.59 -14.45
C VAL A 63 -1.70 7.46 -15.21
N ASP A 64 -0.62 6.86 -15.71
CA ASP A 64 0.28 7.49 -16.66
C ASP A 64 -0.19 7.22 -18.09
N LYS A 65 -0.62 8.26 -18.79
CA LYS A 65 -1.11 8.16 -20.18
C LYS A 65 -0.04 7.75 -21.18
N ASN A 66 1.24 7.95 -20.87
CA ASN A 66 2.32 7.60 -21.79
C ASN A 66 2.59 6.09 -21.81
N SER A 67 2.47 5.45 -20.64
CA SER A 67 2.71 4.01 -20.46
C SER A 67 1.42 3.19 -20.33
N GLU A 68 0.27 3.85 -20.23
CA GLU A 68 -1.05 3.26 -19.95
C GLU A 68 -1.06 2.43 -18.65
N GLN A 69 -0.17 2.75 -17.71
CA GLN A 69 -0.04 2.03 -16.44
C GLN A 69 -0.79 2.72 -15.31
N THR A 70 -1.42 1.91 -14.47
CA THR A 70 -1.95 2.34 -13.17
C THR A 70 -0.87 2.16 -12.10
N LEU A 71 -0.55 3.25 -11.42
CA LEU A 71 0.53 3.35 -10.45
C LEU A 71 -0.02 3.83 -9.11
N ALA A 72 0.58 3.36 -8.02
CA ALA A 72 0.32 3.91 -6.70
C ALA A 72 1.59 4.09 -5.89
N SER A 73 1.54 5.09 -5.02
CA SER A 73 2.54 5.33 -3.99
C SER A 73 1.99 4.83 -2.66
N LEU A 74 2.76 4.00 -1.97
CA LEU A 74 2.40 3.43 -0.68
C LEU A 74 3.45 3.84 0.35
N ARG A 75 2.98 4.24 1.53
CA ARG A 75 3.85 4.33 2.70
C ARG A 75 3.80 3.01 3.44
N LEU A 76 4.95 2.36 3.55
CA LEU A 76 5.06 1.08 4.22
C LEU A 76 5.47 1.27 5.68
N TYR A 77 4.81 0.49 6.52
CA TYR A 77 5.07 0.33 7.94
C TYR A 77 5.50 -1.13 8.13
N ILE A 78 6.78 -1.30 8.39
CA ILE A 78 7.42 -2.59 8.59
C ILE A 78 7.60 -2.79 10.09
N LEU A 79 7.31 -4.00 10.56
CA LEU A 79 7.56 -4.40 11.94
C LEU A 79 9.07 -4.33 12.24
N PRO A 80 9.49 -3.82 13.41
CA PRO A 80 10.90 -3.79 13.80
C PRO A 80 11.59 -5.17 13.73
N GLU A 81 10.84 -6.23 14.00
CA GLU A 81 11.29 -7.62 13.89
C GLU A 81 11.69 -8.01 12.46
N ASN A 82 11.22 -7.26 11.47
CA ASN A 82 11.46 -7.49 10.05
C ASN A 82 12.47 -6.51 9.45
N THR A 83 13.16 -5.72 10.28
CA THR A 83 14.26 -4.85 9.84
C THR A 83 15.59 -5.53 10.14
N PRO A 84 16.67 -5.20 9.40
CA PRO A 84 17.98 -5.81 9.63
C PRO A 84 18.52 -5.56 11.05
N GLU A 85 18.20 -4.40 11.65
CA GLU A 85 18.58 -4.12 13.04
C GLU A 85 17.79 -4.95 14.06
N GLY A 86 16.68 -5.55 13.64
CA GLY A 86 15.75 -6.25 14.49
C GLY A 86 15.07 -5.33 15.50
N ARG A 87 14.33 -5.96 16.40
CA ARG A 87 13.70 -5.24 17.50
C ARG A 87 14.76 -4.84 18.53
N THR A 88 14.79 -3.56 18.85
CA THR A 88 15.65 -2.98 19.89
C THR A 88 14.81 -2.32 21.00
N ASP A 89 15.42 -2.01 22.15
CA ASP A 89 14.72 -1.47 23.34
C ASP A 89 14.07 -0.09 23.13
N ILE A 90 14.39 0.60 22.02
CA ILE A 90 13.73 1.84 21.60
C ILE A 90 12.38 1.60 20.89
N HIS A 91 12.07 0.35 20.54
CA HIS A 91 10.83 -0.03 19.89
C HIS A 91 9.74 -0.39 20.93
N GLY A 92 8.69 0.42 21.00
CA GLY A 92 7.54 0.15 21.86
C GLY A 92 6.55 -0.87 21.29
N GLU A 93 5.79 -1.53 22.17
CA GLU A 93 4.66 -2.38 21.78
C GLU A 93 3.43 -1.54 21.46
N VAL A 94 2.64 -1.96 20.46
CA VAL A 94 1.27 -1.47 20.29
C VAL A 94 0.43 -2.11 21.40
N SER A 95 0.54 -1.58 22.61
CA SER A 95 -0.44 -1.83 23.67
C SER A 95 -1.77 -1.22 23.21
N THR A 96 -2.86 -1.96 23.32
CA THR A 96 -4.25 -1.49 23.10
C THR A 96 -4.69 -0.38 24.08
N ARG A 97 -3.75 0.23 24.81
CA ARG A 97 -3.98 1.37 25.69
C ARG A 97 -3.66 2.69 24.96
N PRO A 98 -4.43 3.77 25.21
CA PRO A 98 -4.25 5.05 24.56
C PRO A 98 -3.02 5.75 25.16
N GLY A 99 -1.84 5.38 24.66
CA GLY A 99 -0.55 5.87 25.12
C GLY A 99 0.42 5.95 23.97
N ARG A 100 0.31 7.03 23.20
CA ARG A 100 1.19 7.53 22.14
C ARG A 100 2.63 6.95 22.16
N LEU A 101 2.92 5.98 21.29
CA LEU A 101 4.28 5.58 20.88
C LEU A 101 4.27 5.16 19.39
N ARG A 102 5.25 5.63 18.62
CA ARG A 102 5.49 5.20 17.22
C ARG A 102 6.99 4.98 17.01
N PRO A 103 7.44 3.74 16.86
CA PRO A 103 8.64 3.44 16.11
C PRO A 103 8.23 2.50 14.98
N SER A 104 7.56 3.07 13.99
CA SER A 104 7.32 2.40 12.72
C SER A 104 8.24 3.06 11.70
N LEU A 105 9.25 2.33 11.21
CA LEU A 105 10.16 2.84 10.19
C LEU A 105 9.34 3.30 8.98
N ARG A 106 9.51 4.57 8.62
CA ARG A 106 8.79 5.20 7.51
C ARG A 106 9.56 4.93 6.23
N LEU A 107 9.13 3.91 5.48
CA LEU A 107 9.68 3.62 4.18
C LEU A 107 8.69 4.09 3.12
N SER A 108 9.06 5.14 2.37
CA SER A 108 8.29 5.61 1.23
C SER A 108 8.67 4.75 0.03
N PHE A 109 7.83 3.80 -0.34
CA PHE A 109 8.02 2.98 -1.55
C PHE A 109 7.04 3.43 -2.63
N VAL A 110 7.56 3.79 -3.80
CA VAL A 110 6.74 3.93 -5.01
C VAL A 110 6.57 2.53 -5.59
N CYS A 111 5.39 1.93 -5.43
CA CYS A 111 5.11 0.64 -6.06
C CYS A 111 4.90 0.90 -7.56
N ARG A 112 5.81 0.41 -8.39
CA ARG A 112 5.63 0.42 -9.84
C ARG A 112 4.77 -0.78 -10.22
N CYS A 113 3.67 -0.47 -10.93
CA CYS A 113 2.57 -1.36 -11.30
C CYS A 113 1.75 -1.85 -10.10
N LEU A 114 0.51 -1.38 -10.01
CA LEU A 114 -0.48 -1.98 -9.11
C LEU A 114 -0.73 -3.42 -9.60
N ASP A 115 -0.41 -4.40 -8.77
CA ASP A 115 -0.74 -5.81 -9.01
C ASP A 115 -1.50 -6.32 -7.78
N SER A 116 -2.64 -6.93 -8.03
CA SER A 116 -3.52 -7.50 -7.01
C SER A 116 -2.86 -8.65 -6.26
N SER A 117 -1.82 -9.27 -6.82
CA SER A 117 -1.04 -10.31 -6.14
C SER A 117 -0.32 -9.82 -4.87
N ARG A 118 -0.12 -8.50 -4.73
CA ARG A 118 0.61 -7.90 -3.61
C ARG A 118 -0.29 -7.53 -2.42
N VAL A 119 -1.60 -7.34 -2.67
CA VAL A 119 -2.58 -6.82 -1.70
C VAL A 119 -3.44 -7.93 -1.15
#